data_AF-A0A839TDE3-F1
#
_entry.id   AF-A0A839TDE3-F1
#
_cell.length_a   1.000
_cell.length_b   1.000
_cell.length_c   1.000
_cell.angle_alpha   90.00
_cell.angle_beta   90.00
_cell.angle_gamma   90.00
#
_symmetry.space_group_name_H-M   'P 1'
#
loop_
_entity.id
_entity.type
_entity.pdbx_description
1 polymer ?
#
loop_
_entity_poly.entity_id
_entity_poly.type
_entity_poly.pdbx_seq_one_letter_code
_entity_poly.pdbx_strand_id
1 'polypeptide(L)' 'MSNTNNDTSDIKKAAEQADSQRIEKNLQENKPVDAPEELSEEEQTSFINDELRTDK' A
#
# COMPACT_ATOMS: atom_id res chain seq x y z
N MET A 1 -0.02 13.19 32.95
CA MET A 1 0.51 11.85 32.64
C MET A 1 -0.33 11.30 31.49
N SER A 2 0.26 11.12 30.30
CA SER A 2 -0.45 10.57 29.14
C SER A 2 -0.64 9.07 29.31
N ASN A 3 -1.85 8.66 29.73
CA ASN A 3 -2.27 7.27 29.64
C ASN A 3 -2.79 7.03 28.22
N THR A 4 -1.89 6.95 27.24
CA THR A 4 -2.24 6.37 25.95
C THR A 4 -2.32 4.85 26.17
N ASN A 5 -3.50 4.38 26.56
CA ASN A 5 -3.82 2.96 26.66
C ASN A 5 -3.63 2.30 25.29
N ASN A 6 -2.44 1.74 25.08
CA ASN A 6 -2.02 1.05 23.87
C ASN A 6 -2.56 -0.39 23.80
N ASP A 7 -3.51 -0.77 24.65
CA ASP A 7 -4.12 -2.11 24.66
C ASP A 7 -5.35 -2.24 23.76
N THR A 8 -5.94 -1.11 23.34
CA THR A 8 -7.04 -1.07 22.36
C THR A 8 -6.61 -0.44 21.05
N SER A 9 -5.31 -0.40 20.77
CA SER A 9 -4.79 0.19 19.54
C SER A 9 -5.30 -0.61 18.34
N ASP A 10 -5.90 0.07 17.38
CA ASP A 10 -6.42 -0.56 16.15
C ASP A 10 -5.32 -1.32 15.41
N ILE A 11 -4.06 -0.95 15.64
CA ILE A 11 -2.88 -1.64 15.12
C ILE A 11 -2.75 -3.05 15.73
N LYS A 12 -2.95 -3.22 17.04
CA LYS A 12 -2.92 -4.56 17.68
C LYS A 12 -4.07 -5.44 17.17
N LYS A 13 -5.28 -4.88 17.07
CA LYS A 13 -6.45 -5.60 16.54
C LYS A 13 -6.26 -6.02 15.09
N ALA A 14 -5.72 -5.12 14.26
CA ALA A 14 -5.42 -5.41 12.87
C ALA A 14 -4.37 -6.53 12.74
N ALA A 15 -3.35 -6.54 13.60
CA ALA A 15 -2.33 -7.60 13.62
C ALA A 15 -2.88 -8.96 14.07
N GLU A 16 -3.81 -9.00 15.03
CA GLU A 16 -4.45 -10.24 15.49
C GLU A 16 -5.48 -10.78 14.48
N GLN A 17 -6.16 -9.89 13.75
CA GLN A 17 -7.09 -10.24 12.68
C GLN A 17 -6.40 -10.51 11.34
N ALA A 18 -5.09 -10.28 11.27
CA ALA A 18 -4.28 -10.54 10.09
C ALA A 18 -4.19 -12.06 9.87
N ASP A 19 -4.99 -12.56 8.93
CA ASP A 19 -4.99 -13.97 8.54
C ASP A 19 -3.65 -14.32 7.89
N SER A 20 -2.76 -14.92 8.70
CA SER A 20 -1.40 -15.25 8.33
C SER A 20 -1.34 -16.18 7.11
N GLN A 21 -2.36 -17.04 6.92
CA GLN A 21 -2.44 -17.93 5.77
C GLN A 21 -2.80 -17.18 4.48
N ARG A 22 -3.64 -16.14 4.56
CA ARG A 22 -3.94 -15.27 3.41
C ARG A 22 -2.76 -14.38 3.06
N ILE A 23 -2.04 -13.90 4.07
CA ILE A 23 -0.82 -13.11 3.90
C ILE A 23 0.25 -13.95 3.20
N GLU A 24 0.52 -15.15 3.71
CA GLU A 24 1.49 -16.08 3.11
C GLU A 24 1.12 -16.45 1.67
N LYS A 25 -0.18 -16.70 1.39
CA LYS A 25 -0.67 -16.92 0.02
C LYS A 25 -0.51 -15.70 -0.90
N ASN A 26 -0.63 -14.49 -0.35
CA ASN A 26 -0.47 -13.25 -1.13
C ASN A 26 1.00 -12.87 -1.35
N LEU A 27 1.90 -13.29 -0.47
CA LEU A 27 3.36 -13.06 -0.54
C LEU A 27 4.10 -14.08 -1.42
N GLN A 28 3.40 -15.07 -1.99
CA GLN A 28 4.03 -15.99 -2.93
C GLN A 28 4.52 -15.21 -4.16
N GLU A 29 5.84 -15.24 -4.41
CA GLU A 29 6.50 -14.49 -5.50
C GLU A 29 5.92 -14.77 -6.89
N ASN A 30 5.31 -15.94 -7.07
CA ASN A 30 4.74 -16.39 -8.35
C ASN A 30 3.20 -16.35 -8.37
N LYS A 31 2.57 -15.65 -7.43
CA LYS A 31 1.12 -15.46 -7.50
C LYS A 31 0.80 -14.58 -8.71
N PRO A 32 -0.08 -15.01 -9.63
CA PRO A 32 -0.62 -14.10 -10.64
C PRO A 32 -1.41 -13.04 -9.90
N VAL A 33 -0.83 -11.85 -9.80
CA VAL A 33 -1.54 -10.65 -9.39
C VAL A 33 -2.06 -9.99 -10.65
N ASP A 34 -3.34 -9.64 -10.67
CA ASP A 34 -3.88 -8.82 -11.75
C ASP A 34 -3.10 -7.51 -11.75
N ALA A 35 -2.23 -7.35 -12.75
CA ALA A 35 -1.61 -6.06 -12.99
C ALA A 35 -2.72 -5.09 -13.45
N PRO A 36 -2.63 -3.80 -13.06
CA PRO A 36 -3.48 -2.80 -13.67
C PRO A 36 -3.29 -2.80 -15.19
N GLU A 37 -4.36 -2.48 -15.91
CA GLU A 37 -4.30 -2.32 -17.36
C GLU A 37 -3.24 -1.28 -17.72
N GLU A 38 -2.41 -1.61 -18.71
CA GLU A 38 -1.41 -0.68 -19.21
C GLU A 38 -2.12 0.46 -19.93
N LEU A 39 -1.84 1.69 -19.49
CA LEU A 39 -2.38 2.88 -20.14
C LEU A 39 -1.74 3.07 -21.51
N SER A 40 -2.56 3.42 -22.51
CA SER A 40 -2.05 3.88 -23.80
C SER A 40 -1.29 5.20 -23.65
N GLU A 41 -0.42 5.55 -24.63
CA GLU A 41 0.36 6.80 -24.58
C GLU A 41 -0.52 8.06 -24.42
N GLU A 42 -1.74 8.03 -24.96
CA GLU A 42 -2.71 9.12 -24.88
C GLU A 42 -3.35 9.25 -23.49
N GLU A 43 -3.45 8.15 -22.75
CA GLU A 43 -4.00 8.09 -21.39
C GLU A 43 -2.93 8.34 -20.32
N GLN A 44 -1.65 8.19 -20.68
CA GLN A 44 -0.53 8.47 -19.79
C GLN A 44 -0.40 9.97 -19.56
N THR A 45 -0.62 10.42 -18.32
CA THR A 45 -0.22 11.77 -17.93
C THR A 45 1.29 11.82 -17.81
N SER A 46 1.95 12.65 -18.62
CA SER A 46 3.38 12.88 -18.49
C SER A 46 3.74 13.29 -17.07
N PHE A 47 4.82 12.73 -16.53
CA PHE A 47 5.38 13.23 -15.28
C PHE A 47 5.75 14.69 -15.44
N ILE A 48 5.42 15.50 -14.43
CA ILE A 48 5.86 16.88 -14.37
C ILE A 48 7.38 16.85 -14.21
N ASN A 49 8.11 17.49 -15.14
CA ASN A 49 9.56 17.61 -15.06
C ASN A 49 9.98 18.16 -13.69
N ASP A 50 11.09 17.67 -13.13
CA ASP A 50 11.60 18.12 -11.82
C ASP A 50 11.92 19.63 -11.75
N GLU A 51 12.06 20.30 -12.90
CA GLU A 51 12.21 21.75 -13.01
C GLU A 51 10.89 22.51 -12.82
N LEU A 52 9.75 21.88 -13.11
CA LEU A 52 8.40 22.45 -12.97
C LEU A 52 7.77 22.13 -11.60
N ARG A 53 8.42 21.30 -10.80
CA ARG A 53 8.02 20.98 -9.42
C ARG A 53 8.28 22.15 -8.49
N THR A 54 7.24 22.60 -7.80
CA THR A 54 7.29 23.73 -6.85
C THR A 54 7.36 23.31 -5.39
N ASP A 55 7.38 22.00 -5.11
CA ASP A 55 7.41 21.39 -3.78
C ASP A 55 8.84 21.19 -3.22
N LYS A 56 9.84 21.87 -3.79
CA LYS A 56 11.22 21.90 -3.27
C LYS A 56 11.37 22.91 -2.13
#